data_AF-A0A846STX3-F1
#
_entry.id   AF-A0A846STX3-F1
#
_cell.length_a   1.000
_cell.length_b   1.000
_cell.length_c   1.000
_cell.angle_alpha   90.00
_cell.angle_beta   90.00
_cell.angle_gamma   90.00
#
_symmetry.space_group_name_H-M   'P 1'
#
loop_
_entity.id
_entity.type
_entity.pdbx_description
1 polymer ?
#
loop_
_entity_poly.entity_id
_entity_poly.type
_entity_poly.pdbx_seq_one_letter_code
_entity_poly.pdbx_strand_id
1 'polypeptide(L)'
;MHTTSNSPTTDVTLPPKPTKPSRVEEGRDERARPAKGTPEEDPDPRMLEEEHTSLTSNTEDIEKRFDKRISAIQDRLAPEKTKDAEKSEDEIQAQLEELSQQISNLRKEGKDAFIPSVTLRLARSRFAVSKATQEQRDYAAVHSLLQEVRTEIEEVRNEEELSIKAEVERLARGS
;
A
#
# COMPACT_ATOMS: atom_id res chain seq x y z
N MET A 1 25.28 -2.40 52.86
CA MET A 1 25.54 -3.52 51.93
C MET A 1 25.31 -2.97 50.51
N HIS A 2 26.27 -2.21 49.96
CA HIS A 2 27.18 -2.62 48.87
C HIS A 2 26.42 -3.01 47.56
N THR A 3 26.30 -2.09 46.58
CA THR A 3 27.02 -2.03 45.26
C THR A 3 26.76 -3.25 44.36
N THR A 4 26.38 -3.24 43.07
CA THR A 4 26.76 -2.44 41.87
C THR A 4 25.79 -2.86 40.73
N SER A 5 25.36 -1.96 39.83
CA SER A 5 25.82 -1.85 38.42
C SER A 5 26.00 -3.16 37.65
N ASN A 6 25.25 -3.37 36.56
CA ASN A 6 25.81 -3.51 35.20
C ASN A 6 24.73 -3.73 34.13
N SER A 7 24.69 -2.80 33.17
CA SER A 7 24.03 -2.91 31.87
C SER A 7 24.85 -3.82 30.94
N PRO A 8 24.23 -4.60 30.03
CA PRO A 8 24.96 -5.19 28.92
C PRO A 8 25.02 -4.19 27.74
N THR A 9 26.17 -3.55 27.61
CA THR A 9 26.62 -2.85 26.40
C THR A 9 26.97 -3.90 25.34
N THR A 10 26.21 -3.99 24.25
CA THR A 10 26.67 -4.67 23.03
C THR A 10 27.39 -3.65 22.14
N ASP A 11 28.71 -3.79 22.18
CA ASP A 11 29.71 -3.19 21.32
C ASP A 11 29.43 -3.57 19.84
N VAL A 12 28.91 -2.63 19.06
CA VAL A 12 28.81 -2.77 17.60
C VAL A 12 30.01 -2.05 17.00
N THR A 13 31.02 -2.84 16.65
CA THR A 13 32.20 -2.43 15.92
C THR A 13 31.82 -1.80 14.58
N LEU A 14 32.07 -0.49 14.45
CA LEU A 14 31.93 0.24 13.20
C LEU A 14 32.98 -0.26 12.18
N PRO A 15 32.61 -0.46 10.90
CA PRO A 15 33.58 -0.77 9.86
C PRO A 15 34.55 0.42 9.64
N PRO A 16 35.82 0.17 9.31
CA PRO A 16 36.82 1.21 9.17
C PRO A 16 36.49 2.18 8.02
N LYS A 17 36.72 3.48 8.30
CA LYS A 17 36.64 4.60 7.35
C LYS A 17 37.44 4.31 6.07
N PRO A 18 36.95 4.70 4.88
CA PRO A 18 37.75 4.65 3.68
C PRO A 18 38.94 5.61 3.81
N THR A 19 40.13 5.04 3.69
CA THR A 19 41.42 5.72 3.65
C THR A 19 41.44 6.67 2.44
N LYS A 20 41.85 7.92 2.66
CA LYS A 20 42.07 8.90 1.59
C LYS A 20 42.98 8.29 0.51
N PRO A 21 42.70 8.49 -0.79
CA PRO A 21 43.65 8.07 -1.82
C PRO A 21 44.95 8.85 -1.66
N SER A 22 46.03 8.08 -1.64
CA SER A 22 47.41 8.53 -1.57
C SER A 22 47.73 9.48 -2.73
N ARG A 23 48.51 10.51 -2.40
CA ARG A 23 49.15 11.45 -3.33
C ARG A 23 49.83 10.66 -4.45
N VAL A 24 49.32 10.77 -5.67
CA VAL A 24 49.97 10.26 -6.88
C VAL A 24 51.16 11.17 -7.15
N GLU A 25 52.35 10.57 -7.23
CA GLU A 25 53.57 11.27 -7.61
C GLU A 25 53.44 11.86 -9.02
N GLU A 26 53.96 13.08 -9.18
CA GLU A 26 54.15 13.74 -10.48
C GLU A 26 55.13 12.92 -11.34
N GLY A 27 54.59 11.98 -12.09
CA GLY A 27 55.25 11.43 -13.27
C GLY A 27 55.27 12.49 -14.36
N ARG A 28 56.42 13.12 -14.58
CA ARG A 28 56.75 13.81 -15.84
C ARG A 28 56.63 12.80 -16.97
N ASP A 29 55.54 12.89 -17.73
CA ASP A 29 55.48 12.34 -19.08
C ASP A 29 55.43 13.51 -20.06
N GLU A 30 56.55 13.72 -20.75
CA GLU A 30 56.67 14.60 -21.90
C GLU A 30 55.80 14.07 -23.03
N ARG A 31 54.51 14.44 -23.05
CA ARG A 31 53.68 14.33 -24.25
C ARG A 31 53.48 15.71 -24.86
N ALA A 32 54.21 15.90 -25.95
CA ALA A 32 54.03 16.84 -27.05
C ALA A 32 52.86 17.83 -26.91
N ARG A 33 53.21 19.11 -26.84
CA ARG A 33 52.28 20.21 -27.16
C ARG A 33 51.60 19.90 -28.49
N PRO A 34 50.25 19.90 -28.61
CA PRO A 34 49.62 19.91 -29.91
C PRO A 34 49.99 21.24 -30.56
N ALA A 35 50.71 21.13 -31.67
CA ALA A 35 51.04 22.24 -32.52
C ALA A 35 49.75 22.86 -33.06
N LYS A 36 49.72 24.19 -33.07
CA LYS A 36 49.03 25.04 -34.05
C LYS A 36 47.53 24.81 -34.22
N GLY A 37 46.75 25.78 -33.71
CA GLY A 37 45.32 25.88 -33.96
C GLY A 37 44.98 25.72 -35.44
N THR A 38 44.18 24.70 -35.72
CA THR A 38 43.27 24.70 -36.86
C THR A 38 42.19 25.76 -36.59
N PRO A 39 41.64 26.42 -37.63
CA PRO A 39 40.48 27.27 -37.44
C PRO A 39 39.38 26.41 -36.77
N GLU A 40 38.78 26.88 -35.69
CA GLU A 40 37.47 26.39 -35.29
C GLU A 40 36.54 26.67 -36.47
N GLU A 41 36.34 25.68 -37.34
CA GLU A 41 35.22 25.69 -38.27
C GLU A 41 33.97 25.68 -37.39
N ASP A 42 33.14 26.72 -37.52
CA ASP A 42 31.81 26.73 -36.93
C ASP A 42 31.15 25.39 -37.31
N PRO A 43 30.70 24.58 -36.33
CA PRO A 43 30.10 23.30 -36.62
C PRO A 43 28.93 23.50 -37.57
N ASP A 44 28.93 22.77 -38.70
CA ASP A 44 27.86 22.86 -39.69
C ASP A 44 26.51 22.64 -38.98
N PRO A 45 25.55 23.59 -39.05
CA PRO A 45 24.27 23.47 -38.36
C PRO A 45 23.53 22.17 -38.68
N ARG A 46 23.78 21.54 -39.84
CA ARG A 46 23.19 20.24 -40.20
C ARG A 46 23.75 19.08 -39.39
N MET A 47 25.06 19.10 -39.10
CA MET A 47 25.70 18.09 -38.24
C MET A 47 25.18 18.19 -36.80
N LEU A 48 24.92 19.41 -36.32
CA LEU A 48 24.32 19.63 -35.01
C LEU A 48 22.87 19.14 -34.94
N GLU A 49 22.08 19.34 -36.00
CA GLU A 49 20.71 18.79 -36.10
C GLU A 49 20.71 17.24 -36.13
N GLU A 50 21.63 16.63 -36.87
CA GLU A 50 21.81 15.17 -36.90
C GLU A 50 22.23 14.59 -35.54
N GLU A 51 23.11 15.29 -34.81
CA GLU A 51 23.53 14.91 -33.46
C GLU A 51 22.37 15.08 -32.46
N HIS A 52 21.61 16.18 -32.54
CA HIS A 52 20.44 16.41 -31.71
C HIS A 52 19.34 15.36 -31.92
N THR A 53 19.05 15.01 -33.18
CA THR A 53 18.05 13.98 -33.50
C THR A 53 18.51 12.61 -33.02
N SER A 54 19.79 12.28 -33.17
CA SER A 54 20.38 11.03 -32.65
C SER A 54 20.35 10.96 -31.12
N LEU A 55 20.68 12.05 -30.43
CA LEU A 55 20.60 12.16 -28.97
C LEU A 55 19.16 12.01 -28.47
N THR A 56 18.21 12.65 -29.16
CA THR A 56 16.78 12.57 -28.80
C THR A 56 16.26 11.16 -28.97
N SER A 57 16.53 10.52 -30.11
CA SER A 57 16.15 9.13 -30.37
C SER A 57 16.77 8.16 -29.35
N ASN A 58 18.03 8.37 -28.99
CA ASN A 58 18.71 7.53 -27.99
C ASN A 58 18.11 7.75 -26.59
N THR A 59 17.71 8.98 -26.26
CA THR A 59 17.04 9.31 -24.99
C THR A 59 15.68 8.61 -24.90
N GLU A 60 14.87 8.65 -25.94
CA GLU A 60 13.59 7.94 -26.00
C GLU A 60 13.75 6.42 -25.86
N ASP A 61 14.80 5.85 -26.48
CA ASP A 61 15.11 4.42 -26.36
C ASP A 61 15.55 4.04 -24.95
N ILE A 62 16.30 4.93 -24.28
CA ILE A 62 16.70 4.76 -22.89
C ILE A 62 15.47 4.79 -21.98
N GLU A 63 14.56 5.76 -22.15
CA GLU A 63 13.31 5.86 -21.39
C GLU A 63 12.46 4.60 -21.56
N LYS A 64 12.21 4.17 -22.81
CA LYS A 64 11.46 2.92 -23.08
C LYS A 64 12.08 1.70 -22.42
N ARG A 65 13.42 1.61 -22.39
CA ARG A 65 14.13 0.50 -21.72
C ARG A 65 14.01 0.59 -20.20
N PHE A 66 14.04 1.80 -19.63
CA PHE A 66 13.83 2.01 -18.20
C PHE A 66 12.41 1.67 -17.79
N ASP A 67 11.39 2.18 -18.49
CA ASP A 67 9.99 1.87 -18.23
C ASP A 67 9.74 0.36 -18.29
N LYS A 68 10.27 -0.31 -19.32
CA LYS A 68 10.16 -1.77 -19.45
C LYS A 68 10.84 -2.51 -18.30
N ARG A 69 11.99 -2.03 -17.81
CA ARG A 69 12.67 -2.61 -16.64
C ARG A 69 11.88 -2.35 -15.36
N ILE A 70 11.33 -1.17 -15.18
CA ILE A 70 10.51 -0.81 -14.02
C ILE A 70 9.26 -1.68 -13.99
N SER A 71 8.55 -1.82 -15.12
CA SER A 71 7.40 -2.73 -15.22
C SER A 71 7.78 -4.17 -14.91
N ALA A 72 8.88 -4.68 -15.47
CA ALA A 72 9.33 -6.05 -15.15
C ALA A 72 9.73 -6.25 -13.67
N ILE A 73 10.23 -5.19 -13.02
CA ILE A 73 10.52 -5.20 -11.58
C ILE A 73 9.22 -5.14 -10.77
N GLN A 74 8.26 -4.32 -11.15
CA GLN A 74 6.93 -4.25 -10.54
C GLN A 74 6.20 -5.59 -10.65
N ASP A 75 6.23 -6.24 -11.81
CA ASP A 75 5.62 -7.56 -12.02
C ASP A 75 6.31 -8.66 -11.18
N ARG A 76 7.62 -8.55 -10.96
CA ARG A 76 8.37 -9.48 -10.08
C ARG A 76 8.14 -9.22 -8.59
N LEU A 77 7.88 -7.97 -8.22
CA LEU A 77 7.59 -7.56 -6.85
C LEU A 77 6.12 -7.73 -6.50
N ALA A 78 5.23 -7.74 -7.51
CA ALA A 78 3.84 -8.08 -7.33
C ALA A 78 3.78 -9.48 -6.71
N PRO A 79 3.26 -9.61 -5.48
CA PRO A 79 3.13 -10.92 -4.87
C PRO A 79 2.24 -11.78 -5.78
N GLU A 80 2.70 -12.97 -6.16
CA GLU A 80 1.86 -13.94 -6.84
C GLU A 80 0.64 -14.20 -5.94
N LYS A 81 -0.52 -13.70 -6.37
CA LYS A 81 -1.77 -14.01 -5.69
C LYS A 81 -1.95 -15.52 -5.74
N THR A 82 -1.87 -16.16 -4.58
CA THR A 82 -2.20 -17.58 -4.50
C THR A 82 -3.69 -17.75 -4.83
N LYS A 83 -4.05 -18.79 -5.58
CA LYS A 83 -5.45 -19.06 -5.96
C LYS A 83 -6.40 -19.15 -4.76
N ASP A 84 -5.86 -19.47 -3.59
CA ASP A 84 -6.62 -19.54 -2.33
C ASP A 84 -6.91 -18.14 -1.76
N ALA A 85 -5.98 -17.18 -1.90
CA ALA A 85 -6.21 -15.79 -1.53
C ALA A 85 -7.25 -15.12 -2.44
N GLU A 86 -7.23 -15.39 -3.76
CA GLU A 86 -8.23 -14.86 -4.69
C GLU A 86 -9.65 -15.35 -4.36
N LYS A 87 -9.80 -16.64 -4.07
CA LYS A 87 -11.09 -17.20 -3.64
C LYS A 87 -11.59 -16.58 -2.33
N SER A 88 -10.70 -16.37 -1.37
CA SER A 88 -11.04 -15.72 -0.10
C SER A 88 -11.44 -14.26 -0.30
N GLU A 89 -10.78 -13.54 -1.21
CA GLU A 89 -11.17 -12.17 -1.58
C GLU A 89 -12.57 -12.13 -2.20
N ASP A 90 -12.87 -13.02 -3.15
CA ASP A 90 -14.18 -13.07 -3.80
C ASP A 90 -15.30 -13.42 -2.80
N GLU A 91 -15.05 -14.35 -1.88
CA GLU A 91 -16.01 -14.72 -0.83
C GLU A 91 -16.30 -13.54 0.10
N ILE A 92 -15.26 -12.86 0.58
CA ILE A 92 -15.40 -11.69 1.44
C ILE A 92 -16.15 -10.57 0.71
N GLN A 93 -15.85 -10.34 -0.57
CA GLN A 93 -16.55 -9.35 -1.38
C GLN A 93 -18.04 -9.68 -1.50
N ALA A 94 -18.39 -10.95 -1.75
CA ALA A 94 -19.78 -11.39 -1.81
C ALA A 94 -20.51 -11.16 -0.48
N GLN A 95 -19.87 -11.48 0.66
CA GLN A 95 -20.43 -11.26 1.99
C GLN A 95 -20.65 -9.75 2.28
N LEU A 96 -19.72 -8.89 1.87
CA LEU A 96 -19.86 -7.44 2.03
C LEU A 96 -21.08 -6.89 1.28
N GLU A 97 -21.32 -7.36 0.05
CA GLU A 97 -22.50 -6.95 -0.74
C GLU A 97 -23.80 -7.49 -0.14
N GLU A 98 -23.80 -8.75 0.29
CA GLU A 98 -24.95 -9.37 0.95
C GLU A 98 -25.37 -8.57 2.20
N LEU A 99 -24.43 -8.31 3.12
CA LEU A 99 -24.72 -7.56 4.35
C LEU A 99 -25.14 -6.12 4.07
N SER A 100 -24.55 -5.50 3.05
CA SER A 100 -24.97 -4.17 2.58
C SER A 100 -26.42 -4.16 2.12
N GLN A 101 -26.85 -5.20 1.41
CA GLN A 101 -28.23 -5.36 0.98
C GLN A 101 -29.17 -5.61 2.15
N GLN A 102 -28.78 -6.44 3.13
CA GLN A 102 -29.56 -6.70 4.34
C GLN A 102 -29.78 -5.41 5.16
N ILE A 103 -28.74 -4.61 5.37
CA ILE A 103 -28.83 -3.29 6.03
C ILE A 103 -29.76 -2.33 5.26
N SER A 104 -29.67 -2.34 3.93
CA SER A 104 -30.56 -1.54 3.08
C SER A 104 -32.02 -1.95 3.26
N ASN A 105 -32.30 -3.25 3.37
CA ASN A 105 -33.65 -3.76 3.61
C ASN A 105 -34.17 -3.36 5.00
N LEU A 106 -33.36 -3.48 6.05
CA LEU A 106 -33.72 -3.01 7.39
C LEU A 106 -34.13 -1.53 7.42
N ARG A 107 -33.40 -0.67 6.71
CA ARG A 107 -33.75 0.76 6.60
C ARG A 107 -35.07 0.99 5.88
N LYS A 108 -35.39 0.19 4.87
CA LYS A 108 -36.69 0.26 4.16
C LYS A 108 -37.84 -0.21 5.05
N GLU A 109 -37.56 -1.13 5.97
CA GLU A 109 -38.49 -1.58 7.02
C GLU A 109 -38.63 -0.56 8.16
N GLY A 110 -37.86 0.53 8.15
CA GLY A 110 -37.91 1.59 9.17
C GLY A 110 -37.05 1.33 10.40
N LYS A 111 -36.24 0.27 10.40
CA LYS A 111 -35.36 -0.11 11.51
C LYS A 111 -34.07 0.71 11.51
N ASP A 112 -33.55 1.01 12.70
CA ASP A 112 -32.27 1.70 12.84
C ASP A 112 -31.10 0.72 12.62
N ALA A 113 -30.54 0.76 11.42
CA ALA A 113 -29.36 -0.02 11.04
C ALA A 113 -28.09 0.86 11.01
N PHE A 114 -27.96 1.84 11.91
CA PHE A 114 -26.77 2.70 11.99
C PHE A 114 -25.52 1.90 12.40
N ILE A 115 -25.58 1.17 13.52
CA ILE A 115 -24.46 0.39 14.04
C ILE A 115 -23.94 -0.63 13.02
N PRO A 116 -24.77 -1.56 12.48
CA PRO A 116 -24.31 -2.51 11.47
C PRO A 116 -23.77 -1.83 10.21
N SER A 117 -24.27 -0.64 9.86
CA SER A 117 -23.74 0.11 8.72
C SER A 117 -22.35 0.70 8.97
N VAL A 118 -22.03 1.11 10.20
CA VAL A 118 -20.71 1.64 10.54
C VAL A 118 -19.72 0.50 10.64
N THR A 119 -20.09 -0.60 11.29
CA THR A 119 -19.27 -1.82 11.40
C THR A 119 -18.98 -2.40 10.01
N LEU A 120 -19.96 -2.46 9.11
CA LEU A 120 -19.74 -2.89 7.72
C LEU A 120 -18.79 -1.96 6.96
N ARG A 121 -18.83 -0.66 7.22
CA ARG A 121 -17.88 0.30 6.61
C ARG A 121 -16.46 0.04 7.10
N LEU A 122 -16.28 -0.24 8.39
CA LEU A 122 -14.98 -0.63 8.95
C LEU A 122 -14.47 -1.93 8.33
N ALA A 123 -15.34 -2.94 8.17
CA ALA A 123 -15.01 -4.19 7.49
C ALA A 123 -14.51 -3.95 6.05
N ARG A 124 -15.19 -3.09 5.27
CA ARG A 124 -14.74 -2.70 3.92
C ARG A 124 -13.36 -2.05 3.92
N SER A 125 -13.10 -1.12 4.86
CA SER A 125 -11.80 -0.48 4.98
C SER A 125 -10.69 -1.48 5.35
N ARG A 126 -10.96 -2.39 6.28
CA ARG A 126 -10.02 -3.46 6.66
C ARG A 126 -9.78 -4.43 5.51
N PHE A 127 -10.80 -4.72 4.71
CA PHE A 127 -10.66 -5.57 3.54
C PHE A 127 -9.73 -4.96 2.50
N ALA A 128 -9.87 -3.65 2.23
CA ALA A 128 -8.94 -2.95 1.33
C ALA A 128 -7.49 -3.02 1.82
N VAL A 129 -7.26 -2.91 3.12
CA VAL A 129 -5.92 -3.08 3.71
C VAL A 129 -5.45 -4.53 3.56
N SER A 130 -6.30 -5.53 3.84
CA SER A 130 -5.93 -6.94 3.70
C SER A 130 -5.56 -7.33 2.26
N LYS A 131 -6.18 -6.72 1.24
CA LYS A 131 -5.79 -6.91 -0.17
C LYS A 131 -4.39 -6.38 -0.47
N ALA A 132 -3.98 -5.32 0.22
CA ALA A 132 -2.67 -4.71 0.03
C ALA A 132 -1.58 -5.47 0.78
N THR A 133 -1.88 -5.97 1.98
CA THR A 133 -0.92 -6.71 2.82
C THR A 133 -0.83 -8.18 2.45
N GLN A 134 -1.93 -8.77 1.95
CA GLN A 134 -2.08 -10.20 1.66
C GLN A 134 -1.78 -11.11 2.85
N GLU A 135 -1.92 -10.59 4.07
CA GLU A 135 -1.64 -11.33 5.29
C GLU A 135 -2.90 -12.02 5.82
N GLN A 136 -2.80 -13.32 6.13
CA GLN A 136 -3.92 -14.12 6.63
C GLN A 136 -4.58 -13.53 7.89
N ARG A 137 -3.79 -12.90 8.77
CA ARG A 137 -4.30 -12.25 9.99
C ARG A 137 -5.26 -11.11 9.68
N ASP A 138 -5.03 -10.39 8.58
CA ASP A 138 -5.84 -9.24 8.21
C ASP A 138 -7.18 -9.71 7.63
N TYR A 139 -7.17 -10.77 6.82
CA TYR A 139 -8.41 -11.42 6.36
C TYR A 139 -9.21 -12.02 7.53
N ALA A 140 -8.55 -12.61 8.53
CA ALA A 140 -9.23 -13.12 9.73
C ALA A 140 -9.92 -12.00 10.54
N ALA A 141 -9.29 -10.83 10.64
CA ALA A 141 -9.89 -9.65 11.26
C ALA A 141 -11.12 -9.16 10.48
N VAL A 142 -11.06 -9.18 9.14
CA VAL A 142 -12.22 -8.86 8.30
C VAL A 142 -13.37 -9.83 8.55
N HIS A 143 -13.11 -11.15 8.56
CA HIS A 143 -14.14 -12.14 8.86
C HIS A 143 -14.79 -11.92 10.23
N SER A 144 -14.01 -11.54 11.24
CA SER A 144 -14.52 -11.25 12.59
C SER A 144 -15.50 -10.08 12.55
N LEU A 145 -15.16 -8.99 11.86
CA LEU A 145 -16.05 -7.85 11.66
C LEU A 145 -17.32 -8.22 10.87
N LEU A 146 -17.22 -9.10 9.87
CA LEU A 146 -18.40 -9.55 9.12
C LEU A 146 -19.37 -10.36 10.00
N GLN A 147 -18.85 -11.15 10.94
CA GLN A 147 -19.69 -11.86 11.91
C GLN A 147 -20.33 -10.92 12.93
N GLU A 148 -19.61 -9.87 13.33
CA GLU A 148 -20.15 -8.81 14.19
C GLU A 148 -21.32 -8.10 13.50
N VAL A 149 -21.14 -7.67 12.24
CA VAL A 149 -22.22 -7.07 11.43
C VAL A 149 -23.44 -7.99 11.33
N ARG A 150 -23.24 -9.30 11.12
CA ARG A 150 -24.35 -10.27 11.10
C ARG A 150 -25.11 -10.31 12.42
N THR A 151 -24.38 -10.30 13.52
CA THR A 151 -24.96 -10.32 14.87
C THR A 151 -25.77 -9.05 15.11
N GLU A 152 -25.20 -7.88 14.82
CA GLU A 152 -25.87 -6.58 14.93
C GLU A 152 -27.12 -6.48 14.03
N ILE A 153 -27.08 -7.03 12.81
CA ILE A 153 -28.26 -7.11 11.92
C ILE A 153 -29.36 -7.96 12.55
N GLU A 154 -29.02 -9.12 13.14
CA GLU A 154 -29.99 -9.99 13.80
C GLU A 154 -30.56 -9.33 15.07
N GLU A 155 -29.76 -8.58 15.83
CA GLU A 155 -30.24 -7.79 16.96
C GLU A 155 -31.27 -6.76 16.50
N VAL A 156 -30.95 -5.95 15.48
CA VAL A 156 -31.89 -4.97 14.91
C VAL A 156 -33.13 -5.65 14.32
N ARG A 157 -33.01 -6.86 13.78
CA ARG A 157 -34.16 -7.64 13.29
C ARG A 157 -35.10 -8.03 14.43
N ASN A 158 -34.53 -8.44 15.56
CA ASN A 158 -35.27 -8.94 16.71
C ASN A 158 -35.71 -7.84 17.68
N GLU A 159 -35.24 -6.60 17.50
CA GLU A 159 -35.77 -5.44 18.21
C GLU A 159 -37.27 -5.28 17.92
N GLU A 160 -38.07 -5.47 18.97
CA GLU A 160 -39.49 -5.17 18.96
C GLU A 160 -39.69 -3.65 18.96
N GLU A 161 -40.52 -3.13 18.07
CA GLU A 161 -40.97 -1.75 18.15
C GLU A 161 -41.72 -1.56 19.47
N LEU A 162 -41.13 -0.83 20.41
CA LEU A 162 -41.76 -0.44 21.66
C LEU A 162 -42.96 0.48 21.37
N SER A 163 -44.13 -0.12 21.14
CA SER A 163 -45.37 0.62 21.03
C SER A 163 -45.77 1.12 22.41
N ILE A 164 -45.56 2.42 22.65
CA ILE A 164 -45.96 3.11 23.90
C ILE A 164 -47.41 2.77 24.27
N LYS A 165 -48.29 2.64 23.27
CA LYS A 165 -49.69 2.27 23.47
C LYS A 165 -49.86 0.84 24.01
N ALA A 166 -49.12 -0.13 23.48
CA ALA A 166 -49.14 -1.51 23.97
C ALA A 166 -48.58 -1.61 25.39
N GLU A 167 -47.54 -0.84 25.70
CA GLU A 167 -46.95 -0.79 27.04
C GLU A 167 -47.90 -0.15 28.07
N VAL A 168 -48.58 0.94 27.70
CA VAL A 168 -49.60 1.58 28.54
C VAL A 168 -50.79 0.63 28.77
N GLU A 169 -51.25 -0.10 27.76
CA GLU A 169 -52.30 -1.11 27.94
C GLU A 169 -51.87 -2.28 28.83
N ARG A 170 -50.61 -2.72 28.73
CA ARG A 170 -50.05 -3.77 29.60
C ARG A 170 -50.03 -3.32 31.06
N LEU A 171 -49.57 -2.10 31.32
CA LEU A 171 -49.54 -1.51 32.66
C LEU A 171 -50.95 -1.28 33.22
N ALA A 172 -51.90 -0.86 32.38
CA ALA A 172 -53.30 -0.65 32.78
C ALA A 172 -54.04 -1.96 33.12
N ARG A 173 -53.62 -3.11 32.58
CA ARG A 173 -54.20 -4.44 32.93
C ARG A 173 -53.53 -5.10 34.14
N GLY A 174 -52.36 -4.62 34.56
CA GLY A 174 -51.61 -5.12 35.72
C GLY A 174 -51.84 -4.34 37.01
N SER A 175 -52.74 -3.34 37.00
CA SER A 175 -53.13 -2.50 38.14
C SER A 175 -54.58 -2.80 38.54
#